data_AF-A0AAC9HMC3-F1
#
_entry.id   AF-A0AAC9HMC3-F1
#
_cell.length_a   1.000
_cell.length_b   1.000
_cell.length_c   1.000
_cell.angle_alpha   90.00
_cell.angle_beta   90.00
_cell.angle_gamma   90.00
#
_symmetry.space_group_name_H-M   'P 1'
#
loop_
_entity.id
_entity.type
_entity.pdbx_description
1 polymer ?
#
loop_
_entity_poly.entity_id
_entity_poly.type
_entity_poly.pdbx_seq_one_letter_code
_entity_poly.pdbx_strand_id
1 'polypeptide(L)'
;MSENLYWKLTTSPTTEVQVAEDVVALRAPLVRVARNEDGVWSFFGPGEADGPTRATTLGGVVDAWPHVAGLSDLRTGTTAVWHWGQHGWAVGGGCTCGQCGEPQAADIDRKAWPDDVPPNRPVLVEKAVLSGQQPLTDLRSESGNTIVLGPGEQQRQADEMVAIAIVDVVRRWPHTLHALRALQDGRGMEWNAEALNWQEYELVPA
;
A
#
# COMPACT_ATOMS: atom_id res chain seq x y z
N MET A 1 4.14 23.21 -4.35
CA MET A 1 4.48 21.81 -4.04
C MET A 1 4.24 21.65 -2.56
N SER A 2 3.18 20.96 -2.16
CA SER A 2 2.91 20.72 -0.74
C SER A 2 4.03 19.83 -0.21
N GLU A 3 4.81 20.31 0.75
CA GLU A 3 5.76 19.48 1.48
C GLU A 3 4.98 18.32 2.10
N ASN A 4 5.40 17.08 1.79
CA ASN A 4 4.88 15.91 2.47
C ASN A 4 5.43 15.95 3.91
N LEU A 5 4.68 16.58 4.82
CA LEU A 5 5.03 16.77 6.24
C LEU A 5 5.27 15.44 6.99
N TYR A 6 4.99 14.31 6.34
CA TYR A 6 5.17 12.96 6.86
C TYR A 6 6.38 12.23 6.25
N TRP A 7 7.32 12.95 5.63
CA TRP A 7 8.52 12.32 5.10
C TRP A 7 9.39 11.74 6.21
N LYS A 8 9.29 10.42 6.41
CA LYS A 8 10.04 9.66 7.42
C LYS A 8 11.28 8.96 6.87
N LEU A 9 11.47 8.96 5.53
CA LEU A 9 12.62 8.31 4.91
C LEU A 9 13.86 9.20 5.00
N THR A 10 15.02 8.60 5.21
CA THR A 10 16.31 9.33 5.22
C THR A 10 16.77 9.76 3.81
N THR A 11 16.21 9.14 2.76
CA THR A 11 16.51 9.47 1.36
C THR A 11 15.66 10.68 0.92
N SER A 12 16.13 11.50 -0.02
CA SER A 12 15.36 12.63 -0.54
C SER A 12 14.10 12.16 -1.30
N PRO A 13 12.95 12.85 -1.19
CA PRO A 13 11.78 12.55 -2.01
C PRO A 13 12.02 12.75 -3.51
N THR A 14 13.03 13.54 -3.90
CA THR A 14 13.38 13.77 -5.31
C THR A 14 14.34 12.73 -5.88
N THR A 15 14.81 11.77 -5.08
CA THR A 15 15.70 10.70 -5.55
C THR A 15 15.02 9.87 -6.63
N GLU A 16 15.72 9.66 -7.75
CA GLU A 16 15.25 8.79 -8.83
C GLU A 16 15.26 7.33 -8.38
N VAL A 17 14.21 6.60 -8.76
CA VAL A 17 13.99 5.20 -8.39
C VAL A 17 13.41 4.42 -9.56
N GLN A 18 13.51 3.09 -9.50
CA GLN A 18 12.95 2.18 -10.49
C GLN A 18 11.74 1.44 -9.92
N VAL A 19 10.63 1.41 -10.66
CA VAL A 19 9.41 0.68 -10.25
C VAL A 19 9.01 -0.28 -11.36
N ALA A 20 8.75 -1.54 -11.02
CA ALA A 20 8.27 -2.54 -11.98
C ALA A 20 6.98 -2.09 -12.68
N GLU A 21 6.90 -2.29 -14.00
CA GLU A 21 5.74 -1.83 -14.79
C GLU A 21 4.42 -2.45 -14.34
N ASP A 22 4.43 -3.71 -13.90
CA ASP A 22 3.23 -4.39 -13.40
C ASP A 22 2.71 -3.81 -12.08
N VAL A 23 3.61 -3.27 -11.25
CA VAL A 23 3.23 -2.55 -10.03
C VAL A 23 2.61 -1.22 -10.40
N VAL A 24 3.22 -0.46 -11.32
CA VAL A 24 2.68 0.82 -11.83
C VAL A 24 1.29 0.62 -12.44
N ALA A 25 1.09 -0.46 -13.20
CA ALA A 25 -0.19 -0.79 -13.83
C ALA A 25 -1.21 -1.44 -12.87
N LEU A 26 -0.88 -1.60 -11.58
CA LEU A 26 -1.69 -2.31 -10.58
C LEU A 26 -2.06 -3.75 -11.00
N ARG A 27 -1.27 -4.37 -11.88
CA ARG A 27 -1.38 -5.79 -12.26
C ARG A 27 -0.81 -6.69 -11.17
N ALA A 28 0.12 -6.15 -10.37
CA ALA A 28 0.75 -6.79 -9.23
C ALA A 28 0.77 -5.85 -8.01
N PRO A 29 0.72 -6.38 -6.77
CA PRO A 29 0.92 -5.57 -5.57
C PRO A 29 2.39 -5.14 -5.44
N LEU A 30 2.66 -3.99 -4.82
CA LEU A 30 4.02 -3.60 -4.41
C LEU A 30 4.39 -4.39 -3.16
N VAL A 31 5.28 -5.39 -3.29
CA VAL A 31 5.60 -6.31 -2.18
C VAL A 31 7.08 -6.53 -1.96
N ARG A 32 7.97 -6.01 -2.81
CA ARG A 32 9.42 -6.07 -2.63
C ARG A 32 10.04 -4.71 -2.87
N VAL A 33 10.94 -4.31 -1.99
CA VAL A 33 11.75 -3.11 -2.11
C VAL A 33 13.21 -3.47 -1.91
N ALA A 34 14.05 -3.20 -2.89
CA ALA A 34 15.48 -3.38 -2.80
C ALA A 34 16.17 -2.01 -2.72
N ARG A 35 17.18 -1.90 -1.85
CA ARG A 35 18.08 -0.76 -1.80
C ARG A 35 19.49 -1.27 -2.03
N ASN A 36 20.05 -1.01 -3.21
CA ASN A 36 21.37 -1.54 -3.59
C ASN A 36 22.50 -0.85 -2.79
N GLU A 37 23.75 -1.28 -3.03
CA GLU A 37 24.94 -0.75 -2.33
C GLU A 37 25.17 0.76 -2.60
N ASP A 38 24.83 1.23 -3.80
CA ASP A 38 24.89 2.64 -4.19
C ASP A 38 23.74 3.49 -3.60
N GLY A 39 22.81 2.85 -2.88
CA GLY A 39 21.65 3.50 -2.26
C GLY A 39 20.48 3.77 -3.20
N VAL A 40 20.51 3.22 -4.42
CA VAL A 40 19.41 3.26 -5.39
C VAL A 40 18.28 2.35 -4.92
N TRP A 41 17.06 2.87 -4.99
CA TRP A 41 15.84 2.13 -4.65
C TRP A 41 15.22 1.47 -5.88
N SER A 42 14.70 0.26 -5.69
CA SER A 42 13.95 -0.46 -6.71
C SER A 42 12.74 -1.17 -6.10
N PHE A 43 11.59 -1.05 -6.75
CA PHE A 43 10.28 -1.48 -6.24
C PHE A 43 9.66 -2.51 -7.17
N PHE A 44 9.26 -3.66 -6.62
CA PHE A 44 8.83 -4.81 -7.41
C PHE A 44 7.56 -5.46 -6.85
N GLY A 45 6.90 -6.19 -7.75
CA GLY A 45 5.83 -7.10 -7.42
C GLY A 45 6.35 -8.46 -6.91
N PRO A 46 5.46 -9.45 -6.80
CA PRO A 46 5.85 -10.81 -6.44
C PRO A 46 6.61 -11.49 -7.58
N GLY A 47 7.45 -12.47 -7.25
CA GLY A 47 8.22 -13.26 -8.22
C GLY A 47 9.74 -13.10 -8.09
N GLU A 48 10.47 -13.99 -8.78
CA GLU A 48 11.94 -14.09 -8.64
C GLU A 48 12.71 -13.20 -9.62
N ALA A 49 12.13 -12.85 -10.77
CA ALA A 49 12.82 -12.05 -11.79
C ALA A 49 12.41 -10.57 -11.73
N ASP A 50 13.42 -9.69 -11.80
CA ASP A 50 13.20 -8.26 -12.01
C ASP A 50 12.77 -8.05 -13.48
N GLY A 51 11.50 -7.69 -13.67
CA GLY A 51 10.92 -7.38 -14.98
C GLY A 51 11.27 -5.96 -15.47
N PRO A 52 10.64 -5.49 -16.56
CA PRO A 52 10.81 -4.10 -17.01
C PRO A 52 10.41 -3.11 -15.91
N THR A 53 11.19 -2.04 -15.78
CA THR A 53 10.98 -0.97 -14.81
C THR A 53 10.76 0.37 -15.50
N ARG A 54 10.11 1.27 -14.77
CA ARG A 54 9.92 2.67 -15.12
C ARG A 54 10.56 3.57 -14.06
N ALA A 55 11.27 4.59 -14.53
CA ALA A 55 11.85 5.62 -13.65
C ALA A 55 10.78 6.56 -13.11
N THR A 56 10.93 6.95 -11.84
CA THR A 56 10.12 7.97 -11.15
C THR A 56 10.92 8.52 -9.96
N THR A 57 10.29 9.29 -9.07
CA THR A 57 10.89 9.74 -7.81
C THR A 57 10.41 8.93 -6.61
N LEU A 58 11.22 8.83 -5.57
CA LEU A 58 10.85 8.17 -4.31
C LEU A 58 9.61 8.81 -3.67
N GLY A 59 9.47 10.14 -3.78
CA GLY A 59 8.26 10.88 -3.40
C GLY A 59 7.04 10.39 -4.16
N GLY A 60 7.12 10.26 -5.49
CA GLY A 60 6.02 9.71 -6.29
C GLY A 60 5.67 8.27 -5.94
N VAL A 61 6.64 7.45 -5.50
CA VAL A 61 6.37 6.11 -4.98
C VAL A 61 5.64 6.16 -3.64
N VAL A 62 6.08 6.99 -2.69
CA VAL A 62 5.40 7.12 -1.39
C VAL A 62 4.00 7.69 -1.56
N ASP A 63 3.81 8.66 -2.45
CA ASP A 63 2.49 9.22 -2.78
C ASP A 63 1.57 8.12 -3.35
N ALA A 64 2.10 7.27 -4.23
CA ALA A 64 1.33 6.18 -4.82
C ALA A 64 1.12 4.97 -3.88
N TRP A 65 2.09 4.66 -3.02
CA TRP A 65 2.11 3.54 -2.09
C TRP A 65 2.59 4.02 -0.70
N PRO A 66 1.71 4.67 0.09
CA PRO A 66 2.09 5.31 1.35
C PRO A 66 2.77 4.42 2.39
N HIS A 67 2.48 3.11 2.38
CA HIS A 67 3.11 2.13 3.26
C HIS A 67 4.63 1.97 3.03
N VAL A 68 5.18 2.47 1.91
CA VAL A 68 6.62 2.57 1.66
C VAL A 68 7.30 3.52 2.64
N ALA A 69 6.60 4.53 3.18
CA ALA A 69 7.17 5.45 4.17
C ALA A 69 7.63 4.76 5.47
N GLY A 70 7.13 3.54 5.74
CA GLY A 70 7.58 2.71 6.86
C GLY A 70 8.98 2.09 6.71
N LEU A 71 9.62 2.24 5.54
CA LEU A 71 10.97 1.74 5.28
C LEU A 71 12.09 2.74 5.70
N SER A 72 11.84 3.55 6.72
CA SER A 72 12.76 4.62 7.17
C SER A 72 14.18 4.12 7.49
N ASP A 73 14.28 2.89 7.97
CA ASP A 73 15.52 2.26 8.42
C ASP A 73 16.13 1.27 7.40
N LEU A 74 15.61 1.21 6.17
CA LEU A 74 16.12 0.30 5.15
C LEU A 74 17.56 0.70 4.73
N ARG A 75 18.53 -0.16 5.01
CA ARG A 75 19.96 0.09 4.73
C ARG A 75 20.31 -0.21 3.27
N THR A 76 21.44 0.31 2.81
CA THR A 76 22.00 -0.11 1.51
C THR A 76 22.40 -1.58 1.54
N GLY A 77 22.31 -2.26 0.41
CA GLY A 77 22.55 -3.70 0.28
C GLY A 77 21.48 -4.58 0.93
N THR A 78 20.26 -4.05 1.19
CA THR A 78 19.18 -4.81 1.83
C THR A 78 17.91 -4.83 1.00
N THR A 79 17.07 -5.82 1.29
CA THR A 79 15.77 -6.02 0.62
C THR A 79 14.69 -6.14 1.68
N ALA A 80 13.60 -5.42 1.52
CA ALA A 80 12.39 -5.58 2.32
C ALA A 80 11.30 -6.27 1.50
N VAL A 81 10.55 -7.16 2.16
CA VAL A 81 9.39 -7.84 1.58
C VAL A 81 8.17 -7.61 2.44
N TRP A 82 7.02 -7.33 1.82
CA TRP A 82 5.76 -7.19 2.53
C TRP A 82 5.31 -8.56 3.06
N HIS A 83 5.09 -8.65 4.36
CA HIS A 83 4.59 -9.85 5.01
C HIS A 83 3.09 -9.75 5.25
N TRP A 84 2.30 -10.44 4.42
CA TRP A 84 0.84 -10.40 4.46
C TRP A 84 0.25 -10.68 5.83
N GLY A 85 0.74 -11.70 6.55
CA GLY A 85 0.21 -12.07 7.87
C GLY A 85 0.62 -11.14 9.03
N GLN A 86 1.59 -10.24 8.80
CA GLN A 86 2.04 -9.27 9.81
C GLN A 86 1.61 -7.85 9.46
N HIS A 87 1.07 -7.63 8.25
CA HIS A 87 0.71 -6.31 7.72
C HIS A 87 1.86 -5.31 7.79
N GLY A 88 3.07 -5.75 7.48
CA GLY A 88 4.27 -4.91 7.58
C GLY A 88 5.43 -5.40 6.74
N TRP A 89 6.47 -4.57 6.66
CA TRP A 89 7.71 -4.88 5.97
C TRP A 89 8.61 -5.78 6.82
N ALA A 90 9.00 -6.93 6.28
CA ALA A 90 10.08 -7.74 6.79
C ALA A 90 11.37 -7.37 6.05
N VAL A 91 12.36 -6.82 6.78
CA VAL A 91 13.66 -6.46 6.21
C VAL A 91 14.59 -7.67 6.27
N GLY A 92 15.09 -8.09 5.11
CA GLY A 92 16.15 -9.06 4.95
C GLY A 92 17.47 -8.39 4.57
N GLY A 93 18.55 -8.92 5.10
CA GLY A 93 19.91 -8.69 4.63
C GLY A 93 20.61 -10.04 4.62
N GLY A 94 21.34 -10.34 3.53
CA GLY A 94 21.98 -11.63 3.34
C GLY A 94 22.65 -12.10 4.63
N CYS A 95 22.10 -13.15 5.24
CA CYS A 95 22.66 -13.63 6.50
C CYS A 95 24.10 -14.04 6.25
N THR A 96 25.02 -13.45 7.00
CA THR A 96 26.43 -13.83 6.96
C THR A 96 26.66 -15.26 7.46
N CYS A 97 25.67 -15.86 8.10
CA CYS A 97 25.66 -17.25 8.52
C CYS A 97 25.54 -18.25 7.36
N GLY A 98 25.16 -17.82 6.16
CA GLY A 98 24.98 -18.68 4.98
C GLY A 98 23.81 -19.68 5.07
N GLN A 99 23.00 -19.62 6.13
CA GLN A 99 21.88 -20.53 6.36
C GLN A 99 20.49 -19.90 6.24
N CYS A 100 20.40 -18.56 6.18
CA CYS A 100 19.13 -17.89 5.92
C CYS A 100 19.01 -17.62 4.42
N GLY A 101 17.90 -18.04 3.83
CA GLY A 101 17.50 -17.53 2.52
C GLY A 101 17.10 -16.06 2.62
N GLU A 102 17.31 -15.32 1.54
CA GLU A 102 16.69 -14.01 1.39
C GLU A 102 15.16 -14.15 1.42
N PRO A 103 14.42 -13.20 2.03
CA PRO A 103 12.97 -13.24 1.99
C PRO A 103 12.50 -13.18 0.53
N GLN A 104 11.69 -14.15 0.12
CA GLN A 104 11.09 -14.16 -1.21
C GLN A 104 9.73 -13.46 -1.18
N ALA A 105 9.50 -12.60 -2.17
CA ALA A 105 8.22 -11.93 -2.36
C ALA A 105 7.22 -12.90 -2.99
N ALA A 106 6.07 -13.06 -2.34
CA ALA A 106 4.97 -13.86 -2.83
C ALA A 106 3.74 -12.98 -3.04
N ASP A 107 2.94 -13.34 -4.04
CA ASP A 107 1.62 -12.75 -4.21
C ASP A 107 0.75 -13.14 -3.01
N ILE A 108 -0.35 -12.42 -2.81
CA ILE A 108 -1.35 -12.86 -1.85
C ILE A 108 -1.81 -14.27 -2.23
N ASP A 109 -1.76 -15.21 -1.28
CA ASP A 109 -2.30 -16.54 -1.51
C ASP A 109 -3.79 -16.39 -1.81
N ARG A 110 -4.22 -16.78 -3.01
CA ARG A 110 -5.63 -16.71 -3.40
C ARG A 110 -6.52 -17.57 -2.50
N LYS A 111 -5.98 -18.59 -1.85
CA LYS A 111 -6.71 -19.37 -0.84
C LYS A 111 -6.79 -18.64 0.51
N ALA A 112 -5.88 -17.71 0.77
CA ALA A 112 -5.97 -16.80 1.91
C ALA A 112 -6.84 -15.58 1.59
N TRP A 113 -7.24 -15.39 0.33
CA TRP A 113 -8.20 -14.37 -0.03
C TRP A 113 -9.56 -14.71 0.61
N PRO A 114 -10.16 -13.77 1.35
CA PRO A 114 -11.40 -14.00 2.07
C PRO A 114 -12.59 -14.16 1.11
N ASP A 115 -13.37 -15.24 1.26
CA ASP A 115 -14.54 -15.55 0.41
C ASP A 115 -15.63 -14.46 0.50
N ASP A 116 -15.73 -13.80 1.65
CA ASP A 116 -16.66 -12.71 1.96
C ASP A 116 -16.27 -11.36 1.33
N VAL A 117 -15.10 -11.27 0.68
CA VAL A 117 -14.66 -10.08 -0.02
C VAL A 117 -14.30 -10.42 -1.47
N PRO A 118 -15.26 -10.65 -2.39
CA PRO A 118 -14.94 -11.06 -3.75
C PRO A 118 -13.96 -10.08 -4.44
N PRO A 119 -12.88 -10.55 -5.10
CA PRO A 119 -11.81 -9.67 -5.59
C PRO A 119 -12.28 -8.65 -6.65
N ASN A 120 -13.34 -8.98 -7.39
CA ASN A 120 -13.93 -8.11 -8.40
C ASN A 120 -15.08 -7.24 -7.86
N ARG A 121 -15.38 -7.31 -6.54
CA ARG A 121 -16.40 -6.47 -5.92
C ARG A 121 -16.02 -4.99 -6.12
N PRO A 122 -16.93 -4.15 -6.65
CA PRO A 122 -16.64 -2.75 -6.83
C PRO A 122 -16.55 -2.04 -5.48
N VAL A 123 -15.60 -1.12 -5.38
CA VAL A 123 -15.41 -0.20 -4.25
C VAL A 123 -15.32 1.22 -4.78
N LEU A 124 -15.91 2.17 -4.07
CA LEU A 124 -15.84 3.58 -4.42
C LEU A 124 -14.58 4.17 -3.78
N VAL A 125 -13.68 4.69 -4.60
CA VAL A 125 -12.41 5.27 -4.15
C VAL A 125 -12.35 6.72 -4.52
N GLU A 126 -11.94 7.57 -3.59
CA GLU A 126 -11.68 8.97 -3.86
C GLU A 126 -10.52 9.12 -4.88
N LYS A 127 -10.74 9.91 -5.93
CA LYS A 127 -9.77 10.11 -7.02
C LYS A 127 -8.44 10.69 -6.52
N ALA A 128 -8.46 11.57 -5.52
CA ALA A 128 -7.26 12.13 -4.90
C ALA A 128 -6.43 11.05 -4.18
N VAL A 129 -7.10 10.08 -3.54
CA VAL A 129 -6.45 8.92 -2.91
C VAL A 129 -5.90 7.96 -3.96
N LEU A 130 -6.70 7.63 -4.98
CA LEU A 130 -6.26 6.72 -6.05
C LEU A 130 -5.10 7.28 -6.87
N SER A 131 -5.02 8.61 -7.04
CA SER A 131 -3.89 9.25 -7.71
C SER A 131 -2.68 9.46 -6.82
N GLY A 132 -2.81 9.28 -5.50
CA GLY A 132 -1.75 9.51 -4.52
C GLY A 132 -1.58 10.98 -4.12
N GLN A 133 -2.44 11.88 -4.60
CA GLN A 133 -2.45 13.29 -4.18
C GLN A 133 -2.80 13.45 -2.70
N GLN A 134 -3.57 12.49 -2.15
CA GLN A 134 -3.89 12.41 -0.74
C GLN A 134 -3.61 10.99 -0.22
N PRO A 135 -3.22 10.87 1.07
CA PRO A 135 -3.09 9.57 1.70
C PRO A 135 -4.47 8.92 1.87
N LEU A 136 -4.49 7.58 1.85
CA LEU A 136 -5.62 6.82 2.35
C LEU A 136 -5.67 6.96 3.88
N THR A 137 -6.80 7.42 4.41
CA THR A 137 -7.03 7.51 5.86
C THR A 137 -8.23 6.71 6.31
N ASP A 138 -9.21 6.48 5.44
CA ASP A 138 -10.52 5.98 5.87
C ASP A 138 -11.07 4.89 4.94
N LEU A 139 -11.69 3.89 5.55
CA LEU A 139 -12.52 2.88 4.91
C LEU A 139 -13.91 2.92 5.55
N ARG A 140 -14.99 2.88 4.76
CA ARG A 140 -16.36 2.88 5.27
C ARG A 140 -17.24 1.87 4.56
N SER A 141 -18.22 1.33 5.27
CA SER A 141 -19.30 0.57 4.65
C SER A 141 -20.62 1.28 4.88
N GLU A 142 -21.24 1.74 3.80
CA GLU A 142 -22.49 2.49 3.82
C GLU A 142 -23.46 1.92 2.79
N SER A 143 -24.63 1.47 3.25
CA SER A 143 -25.66 0.89 2.39
C SER A 143 -25.14 -0.26 1.51
N GLY A 144 -24.25 -1.08 2.07
CA GLY A 144 -23.61 -2.19 1.36
C GLY A 144 -22.47 -1.79 0.40
N ASN A 145 -22.16 -0.51 0.26
CA ASN A 145 -21.02 -0.04 -0.52
C ASN A 145 -19.79 0.13 0.37
N THR A 146 -18.63 -0.35 -0.11
CA THR A 146 -17.35 -0.02 0.52
C THR A 146 -16.78 1.25 -0.13
N ILE A 147 -16.42 2.21 0.70
CA ILE A 147 -15.90 3.52 0.33
C ILE A 147 -14.48 3.67 0.89
N VAL A 148 -13.55 4.18 0.07
CA VAL A 148 -12.13 4.37 0.37
C VAL A 148 -11.81 5.85 0.22
N LEU A 149 -11.40 6.50 1.31
CA LEU A 149 -11.36 7.96 1.43
C LEU A 149 -10.03 8.46 1.98
N GLY A 150 -9.72 9.71 1.63
CA GLY A 150 -8.62 10.47 2.20
C GLY A 150 -9.13 11.36 3.33
N PRO A 151 -8.23 12.16 3.93
CA PRO A 151 -8.60 13.04 5.04
C PRO A 151 -9.62 14.09 4.57
N GLY A 152 -10.57 14.42 5.42
CA GLY A 152 -11.49 15.54 5.17
C GLY A 152 -12.95 15.21 5.49
N GLU A 153 -13.85 15.86 4.75
CA GLU A 153 -15.30 15.77 5.00
C GLU A 153 -15.80 14.33 4.88
N GLN A 154 -16.92 14.03 5.53
CA GLN A 154 -17.46 12.68 5.46
C GLN A 154 -18.20 12.41 4.15
N GLN A 155 -18.70 13.44 3.50
CA GLN A 155 -19.49 13.34 2.28
C GLN A 155 -18.63 13.74 1.08
N ARG A 156 -18.43 12.83 0.13
CA ARG A 156 -17.80 13.12 -1.17
C ARG A 156 -18.85 13.25 -2.25
N GLN A 157 -18.59 14.12 -3.22
CA GLN A 157 -19.41 14.22 -4.41
C GLN A 157 -19.14 13.03 -5.33
N ALA A 158 -20.15 12.63 -6.11
CA ALA A 158 -20.04 11.45 -6.97
C ALA A 158 -18.93 11.57 -8.04
N ASP A 159 -18.63 12.78 -8.49
CA ASP A 159 -17.57 13.07 -9.46
C ASP A 159 -16.16 13.06 -8.84
N GLU A 160 -16.04 13.06 -7.51
CA GLU A 160 -14.78 12.87 -6.79
C GLU A 160 -14.43 11.39 -6.61
N MET A 161 -15.39 10.50 -6.89
CA MET A 161 -15.26 9.06 -6.67
C MET A 161 -15.05 8.30 -7.98
N VAL A 162 -14.42 7.14 -7.88
CA VAL A 162 -14.27 6.18 -8.98
C VAL A 162 -14.49 4.77 -8.45
N ALA A 163 -15.25 3.97 -9.19
CA ALA A 163 -15.43 2.55 -8.88
C ALA A 163 -14.25 1.74 -9.43
N ILE A 164 -13.56 1.01 -8.57
CA ILE A 164 -12.51 0.05 -8.96
C ILE A 164 -12.76 -1.31 -8.30
N ALA A 165 -12.02 -2.35 -8.70
CA ALA A 165 -12.10 -3.64 -8.03
C ALA A 165 -11.40 -3.59 -6.67
N ILE A 166 -11.96 -4.24 -5.65
CA ILE A 166 -11.35 -4.29 -4.31
C ILE A 166 -9.94 -4.90 -4.30
N VAL A 167 -9.64 -5.80 -5.24
CA VAL A 167 -8.29 -6.35 -5.41
C VAL A 167 -7.27 -5.25 -5.75
N ASP A 168 -7.65 -4.23 -6.51
CA ASP A 168 -6.76 -3.14 -6.89
C ASP A 168 -6.51 -2.18 -5.72
N VAL A 169 -7.49 -2.05 -4.80
CA VAL A 169 -7.28 -1.38 -3.50
C VAL A 169 -6.23 -2.11 -2.69
N VAL A 170 -6.34 -3.44 -2.54
CA VAL A 170 -5.38 -4.23 -1.76
C VAL A 170 -3.99 -4.23 -2.40
N ARG A 171 -3.90 -4.28 -3.73
CA ARG A 171 -2.61 -4.20 -4.44
C ARG A 171 -1.89 -2.88 -4.21
N ARG A 172 -2.65 -1.79 -4.10
CA ARG A 172 -2.10 -0.45 -3.83
C ARG A 172 -1.85 -0.21 -2.34
N TRP A 173 -2.70 -0.71 -1.47
CA TRP A 173 -2.60 -0.58 -0.02
C TRP A 173 -2.73 -1.94 0.66
N PRO A 174 -1.66 -2.75 0.69
CA PRO A 174 -1.69 -4.11 1.24
C PRO A 174 -2.20 -4.22 2.68
N HIS A 175 -2.01 -3.17 3.49
CA HIS A 175 -2.51 -3.08 4.87
C HIS A 175 -4.04 -2.94 4.98
N THR A 176 -4.77 -2.73 3.87
CA THR A 176 -6.24 -2.61 3.88
C THR A 176 -6.96 -3.95 3.97
N LEU A 177 -6.32 -5.07 3.59
CA LEU A 177 -7.01 -6.36 3.47
C LEU A 177 -7.75 -6.76 4.75
N HIS A 178 -7.11 -6.63 5.92
CA HIS A 178 -7.74 -7.02 7.18
C HIS A 178 -8.86 -6.07 7.60
N ALA A 179 -8.67 -4.77 7.36
CA ALA A 179 -9.70 -3.78 7.60
C ALA A 179 -10.94 -4.05 6.73
N LEU A 180 -10.74 -4.29 5.44
CA LEU A 180 -11.81 -4.61 4.48
C LEU A 180 -12.61 -5.87 4.84
N ARG A 181 -11.99 -6.85 5.52
CA ARG A 181 -12.67 -8.06 6.03
C ARG A 181 -13.49 -7.80 7.29
N ALA A 182 -12.97 -6.94 8.16
CA ALA A 182 -13.60 -6.65 9.44
C ALA A 182 -14.63 -5.51 9.35
N LEU A 183 -14.64 -4.77 8.24
CA LEU A 183 -15.53 -3.63 8.01
C LEU A 183 -16.99 -4.08 7.87
N GLN A 184 -17.82 -3.70 8.85
CA GLN A 184 -19.24 -3.99 8.86
C GLN A 184 -20.05 -2.81 8.32
N ASP A 185 -21.25 -3.08 7.80
CA ASP A 185 -22.15 -2.03 7.35
C ASP A 185 -22.52 -1.06 8.49
N GLY A 186 -22.48 0.24 8.21
CA GLY A 186 -22.64 1.29 9.22
C GLY A 186 -21.39 1.57 10.06
N ARG A 187 -20.23 0.98 9.73
CA ARG A 187 -18.95 1.21 10.41
C ARG A 187 -17.92 1.85 9.48
N GLY A 188 -16.98 2.55 10.11
CA GLY A 188 -15.76 3.05 9.49
C GLY A 188 -14.52 2.49 10.15
N MET A 189 -13.40 2.56 9.43
CA MET A 189 -12.07 2.29 9.95
C MET A 189 -11.13 3.41 9.55
N GLU A 190 -10.44 3.98 10.51
CA GLU A 190 -9.43 5.03 10.33
C GLU A 190 -8.03 4.44 10.46
N TRP A 191 -7.13 4.83 9.56
CA TRP A 191 -5.74 4.40 9.58
C TRP A 191 -4.94 5.23 10.59
N ASN A 192 -4.39 4.56 11.60
CA ASN A 192 -3.40 5.14 12.51
C ASN A 192 -1.99 4.89 11.97
N ALA A 193 -1.38 5.91 11.39
CA ALA A 193 -0.05 5.84 10.80
C ALA A 193 1.10 5.69 11.82
N GLU A 194 0.87 5.99 13.10
CA GLU A 194 1.87 5.81 14.16
C GLU A 194 1.89 4.39 14.68
N ALA A 195 0.69 3.83 14.95
CA ALA A 195 0.51 2.48 15.42
C ALA A 195 0.52 1.43 14.30
N LEU A 196 0.54 1.86 13.04
CA LEU A 196 0.44 1.03 11.83
C LEU A 196 -0.76 0.08 11.89
N ASN A 197 -1.91 0.59 12.34
CA ASN A 197 -3.13 -0.21 12.47
C ASN A 197 -4.39 0.56 12.06
N TRP A 198 -5.49 -0.18 11.90
CA TRP A 198 -6.81 0.38 11.65
C TRP A 198 -7.61 0.43 12.95
N GLN A 199 -8.29 1.55 13.18
CA GLN A 199 -9.14 1.79 14.34
C GLN A 199 -10.59 1.90 13.88
N GLU A 200 -11.45 1.10 14.47
CA GLU A 200 -12.88 1.08 14.11
C GLU A 200 -13.64 2.24 14.76
N TYR A 201 -14.61 2.79 14.03
CA TYR A 201 -15.56 3.77 14.54
C TYR A 201 -16.98 3.54 13.98
N GLU A 202 -17.98 4.12 14.65
CA GLU A 202 -19.38 4.10 14.21
C GLU A 202 -19.67 5.25 13.25
N LEU A 203 -20.40 4.97 12.17
CA LEU A 203 -20.94 6.01 11.32
C LEU A 203 -22.19 6.58 11.96
N VAL A 204 -22.17 7.88 12.26
CA VAL A 204 -23.36 8.58 12.72
C VAL A 204 -24.25 8.79 11.48
N PRO A 205 -25.52 8.34 11.48
CA PRO A 205 -26.43 8.62 10.38
C PRO A 205 -26.55 10.14 10.17
N ALA A 206 -26.45 10.57 8.92
CA ALA A 206 -26.72 11.96 8.54
C ALA A 206 -28.19 12.34 8.77
#